data_AF-A0A150WL55-F1
#
_entry.id   AF-A0A150WL55-F1
#
_cell.length_a   1.000
_cell.length_b   1.000
_cell.length_c   1.000
_cell.angle_alpha   90.00
_cell.angle_beta   90.00
_cell.angle_gamma   90.00
#
_symmetry.space_group_name_H-M   'P 1'
#
loop_
_entity.id
_entity.type
_entity.pdbx_description
1 polymer ?
#
loop_
_entity_poly.entity_id
_entity_poly.type
_entity_poly.pdbx_seq_one_letter_code
_entity_poly.pdbx_strand_id
1 'polypeptide(L)'
;MAMILFDEGKKIGEISDWKVTSLAPVYKNVLGKEILSSKGMDECTFTSPKPVTKKSKLTIKDGTKEIALNLKSVKGGTFITATIIAKEK
;
A
#
# COMPACT_ATOMS: atom_id res chain seq x y z
N MET A 1 0.18 10.34 -14.62
CA MET A 1 1.40 10.15 -13.81
C MET A 1 1.54 8.65 -13.56
N ALA A 2 2.73 8.09 -13.76
CA ALA A 2 2.97 6.67 -13.58
C ALA A 2 3.57 6.40 -12.20
N MET A 3 2.96 5.49 -11.46
CA MET A 3 3.42 5.09 -10.14
C MET A 3 4.40 3.93 -10.27
N ILE A 4 5.62 4.11 -9.76
CA ILE A 4 6.68 3.11 -9.88
C ILE A 4 6.73 2.27 -8.60
N LEU A 5 6.61 0.96 -8.74
CA LEU A 5 6.76 0.00 -7.66
C LEU A 5 8.22 -0.40 -7.45
N PHE A 6 8.61 -0.42 -6.19
CA PHE A 6 9.87 -0.93 -5.70
C PHE A 6 9.59 -2.09 -4.74
N ASP A 7 10.39 -3.15 -4.85
CA ASP A 7 10.42 -4.28 -3.93
C ASP A 7 11.81 -4.36 -3.30
N GLU A 8 11.88 -4.18 -1.99
CA GLU A 8 13.16 -4.15 -1.24
C GLU A 8 14.20 -3.19 -1.86
N GLY A 9 13.74 -2.05 -2.39
CA GLY A 9 14.58 -1.03 -3.05
C GLY A 9 14.90 -1.31 -4.53
N LYS A 10 14.49 -2.44 -5.10
CA LYS A 10 14.63 -2.74 -6.53
C LYS A 10 13.38 -2.29 -7.30
N LYS A 11 13.58 -1.51 -8.36
CA LYS A 11 12.49 -1.14 -9.28
C LYS A 11 11.90 -2.39 -9.92
N ILE A 12 10.63 -2.66 -9.63
CA ILE A 12 9.87 -3.75 -10.24
C ILE A 12 9.29 -3.31 -11.58
N GLY A 13 8.73 -2.10 -11.62
CA GLY A 13 8.15 -1.49 -12.81
C GLY A 13 7.02 -0.52 -12.45
N GLU A 14 6.24 -0.14 -13.44
CA GLU A 14 5.08 0.73 -13.25
C GLU A 14 3.85 -0.11 -12.88
N ILE A 15 3.09 0.36 -11.89
CA ILE A 15 1.85 -0.30 -11.50
C ILE A 15 0.72 0.12 -12.43
N SER A 16 -0.13 -0.83 -12.76
CA SER A 16 -1.38 -0.60 -13.49
C SER A 16 -2.56 -0.72 -12.53
N ASP A 17 -3.67 -0.03 -12.84
CA ASP A 17 -4.94 -0.14 -12.11
C ASP A 17 -4.86 0.22 -10.62
N TRP A 18 -4.09 1.26 -10.29
CA TRP A 18 -4.00 1.76 -8.92
C TRP A 18 -5.36 2.30 -8.44
N LYS A 19 -5.96 1.60 -7.48
CA LYS A 19 -7.23 1.98 -6.84
C LYS A 19 -7.00 2.19 -5.36
N VAL A 20 -7.19 3.43 -4.90
CA VAL A 20 -7.17 3.76 -3.47
C VAL A 20 -8.59 3.79 -2.95
N THR A 21 -8.82 3.06 -1.87
CA THR A 21 -10.04 3.10 -1.07
C THR A 21 -9.72 3.85 0.20
N SER A 22 -10.19 5.09 0.30
CA SER A 22 -10.08 5.85 1.53
C SER A 22 -11.09 5.36 2.53
N LEU A 23 -10.60 4.64 3.54
CA LEU A 23 -11.42 4.21 4.66
C LEU A 23 -11.62 5.41 5.61
N ALA A 24 -12.88 5.70 5.92
CA ALA A 24 -13.21 6.69 6.93
C ALA A 24 -12.56 6.30 8.28
N PRO A 25 -12.09 7.27 9.08
CA PRO A 25 -11.53 6.97 10.39
C PRO A 25 -12.62 6.37 11.27
N VAL A 26 -12.40 5.14 11.72
CA VAL A 26 -13.33 4.43 12.61
C VAL A 26 -12.70 4.32 13.99
N TYR A 27 -13.47 4.58 15.04
CA TYR A 27 -13.06 4.28 16.41
C TYR A 27 -12.92 2.76 16.57
N LYS A 28 -11.75 2.32 17.04
CA LYS A 28 -11.48 0.92 17.35
C LYS A 28 -11.14 0.80 18.83
N ASN A 29 -11.74 -0.19 19.48
CA ASN A 29 -11.37 -0.54 20.83
C ASN A 29 -10.12 -1.42 20.80
N VAL A 30 -9.00 -0.91 21.32
CA VAL A 30 -7.75 -1.65 21.46
C VAL A 30 -7.40 -1.67 22.94
N LEU A 31 -7.36 -2.87 23.54
CA LEU A 31 -7.02 -3.05 24.96
C LEU A 31 -7.90 -2.21 25.91
N GLY A 32 -9.19 -2.06 25.59
CA GLY A 32 -10.13 -1.31 26.43
C GLY A 32 -10.09 0.21 26.24
N LYS A 33 -9.25 0.74 25.32
CA LYS A 33 -9.21 2.16 24.96
C LYS A 33 -9.76 2.36 23.56
N GLU A 34 -10.63 3.35 23.40
CA GLU A 34 -11.09 3.80 22.09
C GLU A 34 -9.99 4.63 21.42
N ILE A 35 -9.46 4.08 20.33
CA ILE A 35 -8.46 4.75 19.50
C ILE A 35 -9.14 5.08 18.17
N LEU A 36 -9.12 6.36 17.79
CA LEU A 36 -9.53 6.77 16.45
C LEU A 36 -8.54 6.18 15.44
N SER A 37 -9.01 5.35 14.51
CA SER A 37 -8.15 4.85 13.44
C SER A 37 -7.59 6.04 12.66
N SER A 38 -6.27 6.18 12.64
CA SER A 38 -5.57 7.28 11.97
C SER A 38 -5.98 7.36 10.49
N LYS A 39 -5.91 8.58 9.93
CA LYS A 39 -6.21 8.96 8.53
C LYS A 39 -5.31 8.29 7.46
N GLY A 40 -4.64 7.19 7.81
CA GLY A 40 -3.71 6.41 6.98
C GLY A 40 -4.09 4.94 6.89
N MET A 41 -5.39 4.59 6.97
CA MET A 41 -5.86 3.25 6.61
C MET A 41 -6.34 3.18 5.15
N ASP A 42 -5.85 4.08 4.29
CA ASP A 42 -6.13 4.03 2.86
C ASP A 42 -5.67 2.66 2.33
N GLU A 43 -6.58 1.86 1.80
CA GLU A 43 -6.26 0.57 1.19
C GLU A 43 -6.07 0.77 -0.31
N CYS A 44 -4.93 0.35 -0.83
CA CYS A 44 -4.66 0.38 -2.26
C CYS A 44 -4.69 -1.03 -2.84
N THR A 45 -5.34 -1.15 -4.00
CA THR A 45 -5.30 -2.36 -4.83
C THR A 45 -4.69 -2.01 -6.18
N PHE A 46 -3.76 -2.82 -6.65
CA PHE A 46 -3.06 -2.59 -7.92
C PHE A 46 -2.48 -3.87 -8.50
N THR A 47 -2.15 -3.82 -9.77
CA THR A 47 -1.46 -4.91 -10.47
C THR A 47 0.01 -4.59 -10.60
N SER A 48 0.86 -5.42 -9.99
CA SER A 48 2.30 -5.38 -10.14
C SER A 48 2.73 -6.01 -11.48
N PRO A 49 3.70 -5.40 -12.19
CA PRO A 49 4.20 -5.93 -13.45
C PRO A 49 5.06 -7.20 -13.28
N LYS A 50 5.53 -7.47 -12.06
CA LYS A 50 6.23 -8.74 -11.72
C LYS A 50 5.60 -9.39 -10.50
N PRO A 51 5.68 -10.73 -10.39
CA PRO A 51 5.22 -11.43 -9.20
C PRO A 51 6.00 -10.95 -7.97
N VAL A 52 5.29 -10.55 -6.92
CA VAL A 52 5.83 -10.19 -5.61
C VAL A 52 5.38 -11.21 -4.57
N THR A 53 6.09 -11.27 -3.44
CA THR A 53 5.74 -12.20 -2.36
C THR A 53 5.07 -11.48 -1.20
N LYS A 54 4.35 -12.20 -0.36
CA LYS A 54 3.68 -11.59 0.81
C LYS A 54 4.65 -11.00 1.86
N LYS A 55 5.94 -11.40 1.80
CA LYS A 55 7.01 -10.89 2.67
C LYS A 55 7.76 -9.70 2.07
N SER A 56 7.50 -9.38 0.81
CA SER A 56 8.12 -8.27 0.10
C SER A 56 7.79 -6.92 0.76
N LYS A 57 8.80 -6.07 0.91
CA LYS A 57 8.61 -4.68 1.35
C LYS A 57 8.40 -3.82 0.12
N LEU A 58 7.13 -3.46 -0.12
CA LEU A 58 6.76 -2.68 -1.29
C LEU A 58 6.72 -1.20 -0.97
N THR A 59 7.33 -0.43 -1.86
CA THR A 59 7.36 1.02 -1.80
C THR A 59 6.95 1.56 -3.17
N ILE A 60 6.10 2.57 -3.20
CA ILE A 60 5.68 3.23 -4.44
C ILE A 60 6.26 4.63 -4.48
N LYS A 61 6.84 5.00 -5.62
CA LYS A 61 7.18 6.39 -5.90
C LYS A 61 6.17 6.99 -6.87
N ASP A 62 5.52 8.06 -6.41
CA ASP A 62 4.64 8.90 -7.22
C ASP A 62 5.32 10.28 -7.37
N GLY A 63 6.21 10.38 -8.35
CA GLY A 63 7.05 11.56 -8.56
C GLY A 63 8.00 11.81 -7.37
N THR A 64 7.67 12.81 -6.54
CA THR A 64 8.45 13.20 -5.35
C THR A 64 8.04 12.50 -4.06
N LYS A 65 6.93 11.75 -4.06
CA LYS A 65 6.43 11.08 -2.86
C LYS A 65 6.80 9.61 -2.84
N GLU A 66 7.32 9.17 -1.70
CA GLU A 66 7.55 7.76 -1.41
C GLU A 66 6.44 7.25 -0.48
N ILE A 67 5.76 6.20 -0.89
CA ILE A 67 4.60 5.62 -0.22
C ILE A 67 4.95 4.20 0.19
N ALA A 68 5.09 3.97 1.50
CA ALA A 68 5.32 2.64 2.04
C ALA A 68 4.01 1.85 2.12
N LEU A 69 4.02 0.61 1.66
CA LEU A 69 2.85 -0.27 1.63
C LEU A 69 2.99 -1.44 2.59
N ASN A 70 1.90 -1.77 3.28
CA ASN A 70 1.76 -3.02 4.01
C ASN A 70 0.95 -4.02 3.19
N LEU A 71 1.58 -5.09 2.71
CA LEU A 71 0.89 -6.13 1.96
C LEU A 71 -0.16 -6.84 2.83
N LYS A 72 -1.44 -6.75 2.44
CA LYS A 72 -2.50 -7.56 3.03
C LYS A 72 -2.72 -8.86 2.26
N SER A 73 -2.79 -8.75 0.94
CA SER A 73 -3.11 -9.86 0.06
C SER A 73 -2.34 -9.77 -1.25
N VAL A 74 -1.92 -10.93 -1.75
CA VAL A 74 -1.30 -11.08 -3.06
C VAL A 74 -1.96 -12.27 -3.74
N LYS A 75 -2.65 -12.02 -4.85
CA LYS A 75 -3.37 -13.03 -5.63
C LYS A 75 -2.61 -13.26 -6.94
N GLY A 76 -2.16 -14.50 -7.18
CA GLY A 76 -1.40 -14.86 -8.38
C GLY A 76 -0.03 -14.19 -8.51
N GLY A 77 0.51 -13.62 -7.42
CA GLY A 77 1.78 -12.90 -7.42
C GLY A 77 1.72 -11.47 -7.97
N THR A 78 0.76 -11.16 -8.84
CA THR A 78 0.69 -9.87 -9.55
C THR A 78 -0.40 -8.95 -9.02
N PHE A 79 -1.52 -9.47 -8.52
CA PHE A 79 -2.61 -8.65 -7.99
C PHE A 79 -2.43 -8.42 -6.49
N ILE A 80 -2.25 -7.16 -6.09
CA ILE A 80 -1.82 -6.80 -4.73
C ILE A 80 -2.87 -5.91 -4.09
N THR A 81 -3.24 -6.26 -2.86
CA THR A 81 -4.00 -5.40 -1.95
C THR A 81 -3.10 -5.08 -0.76
N ALA A 82 -2.88 -3.79 -0.52
CA ALA A 82 -2.00 -3.30 0.53
C ALA A 82 -2.61 -2.10 1.25
N THR A 83 -2.21 -1.86 2.50
CA THR A 83 -2.58 -0.66 3.25
C THR A 83 -1.44 0.34 3.17
N ILE A 84 -1.75 1.61 2.92
CA ILE A 84 -0.76 2.69 2.81
C ILE A 84 -0.32 3.07 4.23
N ILE A 85 0.94 2.86 4.60
CA ILE A 85 1.44 3.12 5.97
C ILE A 85 1.98 4.55 6.10
N ALA A 86 2.68 5.05 5.09
CA ALA A 86 3.33 6.37 5.15
C ALA A 86 3.03 7.17 3.88
N LYS A 87 2.45 8.35 4.06
CA LYS A 87 2.59 9.49 3.14
C LYS A 87 3.62 10.38 3.81
N GLU A 88 4.91 10.26 3.46
CA GLU A 88 5.83 11.33 3.86
C GLU A 88 5.41 12.64 3.17
N LYS A 89 5.46 13.72 3.94
CA LYS A 89 4.81 15.00 3.69
C LYS A 89 5.75 15.95 2.97
#